data_AF-X0WNP7-F1
#
_entry.id   AF-X0WNP7-F1
#
_cell.length_a   1.000
_cell.length_b   1.000
_cell.length_c   1.000
_cell.angle_alpha   90.00
_cell.angle_beta   90.00
_cell.angle_gamma   90.00
#
_symmetry.space_group_name_H-M   'P 1'
#
loop_
_entity.id
_entity.type
_entity.pdbx_description
1 polymer ?
#
loop_
_entity_poly.entity_id
_entity_poly.type
_entity_poly.pdbx_seq_one_letter_code
_entity_poly.pdbx_strand_id
1 'polypeptide(L)'
;LLDPLGLSVASTLSVAPSESRASALLWAAVASCFAAGALVGRHRRQRRLLAAGLAAAALFQVVYGASTLGTGFIWGVDVLHDPSRLRGTFVNPNHLAMYLEIALAANFAWGWWAVRRFRMEASIERRALWIIPPVLLWLILFTGLAFSGSRAGLLAALAGVCVQGFLVARTLRSWRVGLLGAAAMLLGLGVVVAIGLQQGLGRWMGTSPYDLSWNHRLTVYKATLGLWWEFPWIGTGLGTFQEAFTMVQPA
;
A
#
# COMPACT_ATOMS: atom_id res chain seq x y z
N LEU A 1 -28.77 26.70 15.43
CA LEU A 1 -30.24 26.70 15.27
C LEU A 1 -30.83 25.96 16.46
N LEU A 2 -31.61 26.65 17.29
CA LEU A 2 -32.21 26.09 18.51
C LEU A 2 -33.45 25.26 18.14
N ASP A 3 -33.58 24.10 18.78
CA ASP A 3 -34.77 23.26 18.80
C ASP A 3 -35.90 24.00 19.57
N PRO A 4 -37.18 23.96 19.15
CA PRO A 4 -38.27 24.73 19.80
C PRO A 4 -38.53 24.36 21.26
N LEU A 5 -37.88 23.32 21.78
CA LEU A 5 -38.08 22.77 23.12
C LEU A 5 -37.06 23.25 24.17
N GLY A 6 -36.13 24.16 23.83
CA GLY A 6 -35.21 24.75 24.81
C GLY A 6 -34.21 23.77 25.43
N LEU A 7 -34.11 22.55 24.90
CA LEU A 7 -33.06 21.61 25.25
C LEU A 7 -31.77 22.12 24.62
N SER A 8 -30.75 22.38 25.44
CA SER A 8 -29.41 22.68 24.94
C SER A 8 -29.01 21.53 24.03
N VAL A 9 -28.93 21.79 22.72
CA VAL A 9 -28.22 20.90 21.81
C VAL A 9 -26.81 20.84 22.38
N ALA A 10 -26.46 19.74 23.03
CA ALA A 10 -25.12 19.55 23.55
C ALA A 10 -24.18 19.85 22.39
N SER A 11 -23.33 20.86 22.53
CA SER A 11 -22.38 21.23 21.50
C SER A 11 -21.41 20.06 21.35
N THR A 12 -21.69 19.14 20.43
CA THR A 12 -20.85 17.98 20.21
C THR A 12 -19.61 18.42 19.45
N LEU A 13 -18.44 18.00 19.91
CA LEU A 13 -17.14 18.28 19.27
C LEU A 13 -17.01 17.64 17.86
N SER A 14 -18.00 16.86 17.44
CA SER A 14 -18.02 16.11 16.18
C SER A 14 -19.39 16.29 15.51
N VAL A 15 -19.37 16.36 14.17
CA VAL A 15 -20.55 16.41 13.30
C VAL A 15 -21.30 15.07 13.32
N ALA A 16 -20.59 13.97 13.57
CA ALA A 16 -21.18 12.64 13.73
C ALA A 16 -20.54 11.90 14.93
N PRO A 17 -21.05 12.13 16.16
CA PRO A 17 -20.42 11.62 17.38
C PRO A 17 -20.32 10.09 17.47
N SER A 18 -21.28 9.34 16.92
CA SER A 18 -21.24 7.87 16.87
C SER A 18 -20.08 7.36 16.02
N GLU A 19 -19.94 7.91 14.80
CA GLU A 19 -18.87 7.55 13.86
C GLU A 19 -17.50 7.92 14.41
N SER A 20 -17.41 9.06 15.10
CA SER A 20 -16.19 9.47 15.81
C SER A 20 -15.79 8.48 16.91
N ARG A 21 -16.73 7.99 17.70
CA ARG A 21 -16.43 6.98 18.74
C ARG A 21 -16.00 5.65 18.11
N ALA A 22 -16.73 5.17 17.10
CA ALA A 22 -16.40 3.94 16.40
C ALA A 22 -15.01 4.02 15.75
N SER A 23 -14.73 5.13 15.07
CA SER A 23 -13.43 5.38 14.44
C SER A 23 -12.31 5.53 15.46
N ALA A 24 -12.55 6.19 16.59
CA ALA A 24 -11.56 6.29 17.67
C ALA A 24 -11.19 4.92 18.23
N LEU A 25 -12.18 4.04 18.47
CA LEU A 25 -11.93 2.67 18.91
C LEU A 25 -11.18 1.86 17.86
N LEU A 26 -11.52 2.01 16.58
CA LEU A 26 -10.80 1.37 15.48
C LEU A 26 -9.34 1.83 15.42
N TRP A 27 -9.08 3.13 15.48
CA TRP A 27 -7.72 3.67 15.47
C TRP A 27 -6.93 3.30 16.72
N ALA A 28 -7.58 3.21 17.89
CA ALA A 28 -6.96 2.70 19.10
C ALA A 28 -6.56 1.22 18.95
N ALA A 29 -7.42 0.40 18.32
CA ALA A 29 -7.09 -0.99 18.01
C ALA A 29 -5.92 -1.09 17.02
N VAL A 30 -5.92 -0.29 15.95
CA VAL A 30 -4.82 -0.22 14.97
C VAL A 30 -3.51 0.21 15.65
N ALA A 31 -3.55 1.24 16.49
CA ALA A 31 -2.39 1.71 17.25
C ALA A 31 -1.87 0.62 18.22
N SER A 32 -2.77 -0.12 18.86
CA SER A 32 -2.42 -1.24 19.74
C SER A 32 -1.76 -2.38 18.96
N CYS A 33 -2.28 -2.73 17.78
CA CYS A 33 -1.66 -3.71 16.89
C CYS A 33 -0.27 -3.25 16.42
N PHE A 34 -0.12 -1.98 16.07
CA PHE A 34 1.18 -1.41 15.69
C PHE A 34 2.18 -1.47 16.86
N ALA A 35 1.76 -1.05 18.07
CA ALA A 35 2.60 -1.09 19.26
C ALA A 35 3.00 -2.53 19.61
N ALA A 36 2.06 -3.47 19.57
CA ALA A 36 2.33 -4.90 19.78
C ALA A 36 3.32 -5.43 18.75
N GLY A 37 3.13 -5.12 17.46
CA GLY A 37 4.05 -5.48 16.39
C GLY A 37 5.46 -4.90 16.60
N ALA A 38 5.55 -3.64 17.04
CA ALA A 38 6.83 -2.99 17.34
C ALA A 38 7.55 -3.62 18.54
N LEU A 39 6.81 -3.97 19.60
CA LEU A 39 7.35 -4.65 20.79
C LEU A 39 7.86 -6.05 20.44
N VAL A 40 7.03 -6.86 19.77
CA VAL A 40 7.38 -8.20 19.27
C VAL A 40 8.56 -8.13 18.29
N GLY A 41 8.61 -7.09 17.46
CA GLY A 41 9.70 -6.81 16.52
C GLY A 41 11.07 -6.55 17.16
N ARG A 42 11.14 -6.31 18.48
CA ARG A 42 12.42 -6.18 19.20
C ARG A 42 13.18 -7.51 19.26
N HIS A 43 12.48 -8.64 19.26
CA HIS A 43 13.09 -9.96 19.28
C HIS A 43 13.36 -10.46 17.85
N ARG A 44 14.62 -10.83 17.56
CA ARG A 44 15.06 -11.22 16.20
C ARG A 44 14.23 -12.33 15.56
N ARG A 45 13.87 -13.36 16.33
CA ARG A 45 13.06 -14.49 15.84
C ARG A 45 11.65 -14.02 15.48
N GLN A 46 11.00 -13.29 16.37
CA GLN A 46 9.63 -12.81 16.16
C GLN A 46 9.55 -11.80 15.02
N ARG A 47 10.51 -10.87 14.91
CA ARG A 47 10.60 -9.96 13.75
C ARG A 47 10.68 -10.70 12.42
N ARG A 48 11.45 -11.81 12.36
CA ARG A 48 11.52 -12.65 11.17
C ARG A 48 10.20 -13.36 10.88
N LEU A 49 9.50 -13.83 11.91
CA LEU A 49 8.17 -14.42 11.76
C LEU A 49 7.15 -13.40 11.25
N LEU A 50 7.16 -12.17 11.77
CA LEU A 50 6.30 -11.09 11.26
C LEU A 50 6.61 -10.78 9.79
N ALA A 51 7.88 -10.66 9.42
CA ALA A 51 8.29 -10.43 8.03
C ALA A 51 7.91 -11.60 7.11
N ALA A 52 8.04 -12.85 7.58
CA ALA A 52 7.64 -14.03 6.84
C ALA A 52 6.10 -14.11 6.69
N GLY A 53 5.34 -13.76 7.72
CA GLY A 53 3.89 -13.66 7.67
C GLY A 53 3.42 -12.61 6.68
N LEU A 54 4.04 -11.43 6.69
CA LEU A 54 3.80 -10.37 5.71
C LEU A 54 4.09 -10.85 4.28
N ALA A 55 5.24 -11.48 4.06
CA ALA A 55 5.63 -12.03 2.77
C ALA A 55 4.66 -13.11 2.26
N ALA A 56 4.28 -14.05 3.14
CA ALA A 56 3.34 -15.11 2.81
C ALA A 56 1.94 -14.56 2.49
N ALA A 57 1.45 -13.61 3.28
CA ALA A 57 0.18 -12.96 3.03
C ALA A 57 0.21 -12.12 1.73
N ALA A 58 1.28 -11.39 1.45
CA ALA A 58 1.44 -10.66 0.19
C ALA A 58 1.49 -11.58 -1.03
N LEU A 59 2.22 -12.70 -0.94
CA LEU A 59 2.23 -13.72 -1.98
C LEU A 59 0.83 -14.31 -2.20
N PHE A 60 0.11 -14.63 -1.12
CA PHE A 60 -1.26 -15.08 -1.19
C PHE A 60 -2.15 -14.06 -1.91
N GLN A 61 -2.05 -12.76 -1.60
CA GLN A 61 -2.84 -11.72 -2.26
C GLN A 61 -2.58 -11.65 -3.77
N VAL A 62 -1.32 -11.80 -4.21
CA VAL A 62 -0.97 -11.81 -5.63
C VAL A 62 -1.49 -13.08 -6.32
N VAL A 63 -1.28 -14.26 -5.72
CA VAL A 63 -1.73 -15.55 -6.29
C VAL A 63 -3.25 -15.61 -6.36
N TYR A 64 -3.93 -15.27 -5.26
CA TYR A 64 -5.38 -15.22 -5.21
C TYR A 64 -5.93 -14.19 -6.20
N GLY A 65 -5.38 -12.97 -6.20
CA GLY A 65 -5.80 -11.92 -7.14
C GLY A 65 -5.59 -12.28 -8.60
N ALA A 66 -4.53 -13.02 -8.93
CA ALA A 66 -4.30 -13.55 -10.27
C ALA A 66 -5.35 -14.62 -10.64
N SER A 67 -5.73 -15.49 -9.69
CA SER A 67 -6.76 -16.52 -9.92
C SER A 67 -8.15 -15.95 -10.16
N THR A 68 -8.45 -14.76 -9.65
CA THR A 68 -9.74 -14.06 -9.82
C THR A 68 -9.70 -12.94 -10.85
N LEU A 69 -8.57 -12.76 -11.56
CA LEU A 69 -8.39 -11.67 -12.51
C LEU A 69 -9.41 -11.78 -13.66
N GLY A 70 -10.04 -10.66 -14.01
CA GLY A 70 -11.07 -10.60 -15.06
C GLY A 70 -12.46 -11.11 -14.63
N THR A 71 -12.59 -11.76 -13.47
CA THR A 71 -13.87 -12.40 -13.08
C THR A 71 -14.90 -11.41 -12.53
N GLY A 72 -14.48 -10.34 -11.87
CA GLY A 72 -15.39 -9.44 -11.14
C GLY A 72 -15.71 -9.90 -9.70
N PHE A 73 -15.28 -11.10 -9.28
CA PHE A 73 -15.62 -11.65 -7.98
C PHE A 73 -14.47 -11.60 -6.95
N ILE A 74 -14.83 -11.56 -5.68
CA ILE A 74 -13.96 -11.85 -4.53
C ILE A 74 -14.74 -12.83 -3.63
N TRP A 75 -14.18 -14.01 -3.39
CA TRP A 75 -14.83 -15.09 -2.62
C TRP A 75 -16.21 -15.49 -3.15
N GLY A 76 -16.43 -15.40 -4.47
CA GLY A 76 -17.73 -15.65 -5.09
C GLY A 76 -18.75 -14.53 -4.92
N VAL A 77 -18.38 -13.42 -4.28
CA VAL A 77 -19.20 -12.21 -4.15
C VAL A 77 -18.83 -11.23 -5.26
N ASP A 78 -19.83 -10.72 -5.97
CA ASP A 78 -19.62 -9.72 -7.03
C ASP A 78 -19.12 -8.40 -6.43
N VAL A 79 -18.12 -7.81 -7.08
CA VAL A 79 -17.49 -6.57 -6.63
C VAL A 79 -17.53 -5.58 -7.79
N LEU A 80 -18.32 -4.52 -7.58
CA LEU A 80 -18.51 -3.41 -8.53
C LEU A 80 -17.24 -2.55 -8.64
N HIS A 81 -16.26 -3.05 -9.38
CA HIS A 81 -15.01 -2.39 -9.69
C HIS A 81 -14.36 -3.00 -10.93
N ASP A 82 -13.32 -2.36 -11.47
CA ASP A 82 -12.59 -2.84 -12.64
C ASP A 82 -12.09 -4.29 -12.47
N PRO A 83 -12.61 -5.26 -13.24
CA PRO A 83 -12.19 -6.65 -13.12
C PRO A 83 -10.81 -6.90 -13.76
N SER A 84 -10.31 -5.99 -14.60
CA SER A 84 -9.03 -6.15 -15.31
C SER A 84 -7.80 -5.88 -14.42
N ARG A 85 -8.01 -5.33 -13.23
CA ARG A 85 -6.95 -4.96 -12.27
C ARG A 85 -6.81 -6.02 -11.18
N LEU A 86 -5.57 -6.39 -10.87
CA LEU A 86 -5.28 -7.34 -9.81
C LEU A 86 -5.55 -6.70 -8.45
N ARG A 87 -6.37 -7.36 -7.62
CA ARG A 87 -6.87 -6.79 -6.36
C ARG A 87 -6.83 -7.73 -5.15
N GLY A 88 -6.53 -9.01 -5.34
CA GLY A 88 -6.49 -9.97 -4.24
C GLY A 88 -7.84 -10.02 -3.52
N THR A 89 -7.82 -9.96 -2.19
CA THR A 89 -9.02 -9.85 -1.34
C THR A 89 -9.46 -8.41 -1.10
N PHE A 90 -8.81 -7.43 -1.73
CA PHE A 90 -9.17 -6.02 -1.60
C PHE A 90 -10.18 -5.64 -2.67
N VAL A 91 -11.23 -4.90 -2.28
CA VAL A 91 -12.20 -4.33 -3.23
C VAL A 91 -11.51 -3.31 -4.14
N ASN A 92 -10.68 -2.44 -3.57
CA ASN A 92 -9.93 -1.41 -4.29
C ASN A 92 -8.52 -1.91 -4.64
N PRO A 93 -8.14 -2.03 -5.93
CA PRO A 93 -6.80 -2.43 -6.35
C PRO A 93 -5.68 -1.52 -5.80
N ASN A 94 -5.98 -0.24 -5.53
CA ASN A 94 -5.01 0.69 -4.94
C ASN A 94 -4.71 0.35 -3.47
N HIS A 95 -5.63 -0.28 -2.74
CA HIS A 95 -5.36 -0.75 -1.37
C HIS A 95 -4.44 -1.97 -1.38
N LEU A 96 -4.61 -2.86 -2.37
CA LEU A 96 -3.64 -3.93 -2.59
C LEU A 96 -2.26 -3.36 -2.90
N ALA A 97 -2.16 -2.36 -3.78
CA ALA A 97 -0.89 -1.72 -4.13
C ALA A 97 -0.14 -1.24 -2.87
N MET A 98 -0.84 -0.48 -2.00
CA MET A 98 -0.28 -0.01 -0.73
C MET A 98 0.22 -1.17 0.15
N TYR A 99 -0.53 -2.28 0.22
CA TYR A 99 -0.11 -3.45 0.98
C TYR A 99 1.14 -4.12 0.40
N LEU A 100 1.22 -4.26 -0.93
CA LEU A 100 2.36 -4.85 -1.62
C LEU A 100 3.63 -4.00 -1.50
N GLU A 101 3.52 -2.67 -1.45
CA GLU A 101 4.65 -1.76 -1.22
C GLU A 101 5.36 -2.03 0.11
N ILE A 102 4.58 -2.26 1.18
CA ILE A 102 5.11 -2.60 2.52
C ILE A 102 5.86 -3.95 2.44
N ALA A 103 5.27 -4.95 1.79
CA ALA A 103 5.88 -6.25 1.61
C ALA A 103 7.15 -6.19 0.74
N LEU A 104 7.17 -5.36 -0.30
CA LEU A 104 8.34 -5.12 -1.15
C LEU A 104 9.50 -4.53 -0.37
N ALA A 105 9.26 -3.54 0.50
CA ALA A 105 10.29 -2.95 1.35
C ALA A 105 10.89 -3.96 2.35
N ALA A 106 10.02 -4.77 2.98
CA ALA A 106 10.44 -5.84 3.87
C ALA A 106 11.24 -6.93 3.12
N ASN A 107 10.78 -7.32 1.93
CA ASN A 107 11.45 -8.31 1.10
C ASN A 107 12.78 -7.79 0.53
N PHE A 108 12.89 -6.50 0.22
CA PHE A 108 14.17 -5.88 -0.14
C PHE A 108 15.18 -5.96 1.01
N ALA A 109 14.74 -5.78 2.26
CA ALA A 109 15.60 -5.99 3.43
C ALA A 109 16.05 -7.45 3.57
N TRP A 110 15.19 -8.42 3.22
CA TRP A 110 15.56 -9.83 3.17
C TRP A 110 16.59 -10.11 2.06
N GLY A 111 16.36 -9.61 0.84
CA GLY A 111 17.33 -9.69 -0.26
C GLY A 111 18.68 -9.11 0.12
N TRP A 112 18.70 -7.98 0.82
CA TRP A 112 19.94 -7.40 1.33
C TRP A 112 20.67 -8.32 2.31
N TRP A 113 19.94 -8.89 3.27
CA TRP A 113 20.52 -9.87 4.20
C TRP A 113 21.08 -11.09 3.47
N ALA A 114 20.39 -11.57 2.43
CA ALA A 114 20.83 -12.69 1.61
C ALA A 114 22.12 -12.38 0.83
N VAL A 115 22.24 -11.18 0.22
CA VAL A 115 23.48 -10.73 -0.46
C VAL A 115 24.67 -10.70 0.49
N ARG A 116 24.49 -10.25 1.73
CA ARG A 116 25.55 -10.29 2.73
C ARG A 116 25.97 -11.73 3.07
N ARG A 117 25.00 -12.64 3.15
CA ARG A 117 25.29 -14.06 3.45
C ARG A 117 25.95 -14.78 2.28
N PHE A 118 25.55 -14.44 1.05
CA PHE A 118 26.15 -14.91 -0.20
C PHE A 118 27.65 -14.63 -0.26
N ARG A 119 28.10 -13.43 0.13
CA ARG A 119 29.52 -13.04 0.13
C ARG A 119 30.39 -13.89 1.07
N MET A 120 29.79 -14.55 2.07
CA MET A 120 30.47 -15.39 3.05
C MET A 120 30.42 -16.88 2.70
N GLU A 121 29.63 -17.29 1.70
CA GLU A 121 29.40 -18.69 1.36
C GLU A 121 30.31 -19.12 0.20
N ALA A 122 30.92 -20.30 0.27
CA ALA A 122 31.85 -20.78 -0.76
C ALA A 122 31.13 -21.52 -1.91
N SER A 123 30.12 -22.34 -1.58
CA SER A 123 29.36 -23.13 -2.56
C SER A 123 28.36 -22.28 -3.35
N ILE A 124 28.34 -22.49 -4.68
CA ILE A 124 27.43 -21.80 -5.61
C ILE A 124 25.98 -22.25 -5.40
N GLU A 125 25.77 -23.53 -5.10
CA GLU A 125 24.45 -24.11 -4.83
C GLU A 125 23.86 -23.50 -3.54
N ARG A 126 24.67 -23.43 -2.48
CA ARG A 126 24.26 -22.81 -1.21
C ARG A 126 24.02 -21.31 -1.36
N ARG A 127 24.80 -20.63 -2.20
CA ARG A 127 24.59 -19.22 -2.56
C ARG A 127 23.24 -19.00 -3.23
N ALA A 128 22.84 -19.87 -4.16
CA ALA A 128 21.57 -19.78 -4.86
C ALA A 128 20.37 -19.87 -3.89
N LEU A 129 20.44 -20.76 -2.89
CA LEU A 129 19.40 -20.92 -1.87
C LEU A 129 19.14 -19.66 -1.03
N TRP A 130 20.13 -18.76 -0.91
CA TRP A 130 19.95 -17.49 -0.19
C TRP A 130 19.35 -16.40 -1.08
N ILE A 131 19.81 -16.30 -2.33
CA ILE A 131 19.48 -15.17 -3.22
C ILE A 131 18.18 -15.39 -3.99
N ILE A 132 17.95 -16.60 -4.48
CA ILE A 132 16.81 -16.90 -5.36
C ILE A 132 15.47 -16.58 -4.67
N PRO A 133 15.19 -17.06 -3.44
CA PRO A 133 13.87 -16.83 -2.83
C PRO A 133 13.47 -15.36 -2.66
N PRO A 134 14.28 -14.45 -2.08
CA PRO A 134 13.89 -13.05 -1.97
C PRO A 134 13.79 -12.35 -3.33
N VAL A 135 14.64 -12.69 -4.30
CA VAL A 135 14.58 -12.12 -5.65
C VAL A 135 13.29 -12.54 -6.37
N LEU A 136 12.99 -13.84 -6.39
CA LEU A 136 11.76 -14.34 -7.01
C LEU A 136 10.52 -13.76 -6.35
N LEU A 137 10.48 -13.73 -5.02
CA LEU A 137 9.37 -13.11 -4.31
C LEU A 137 9.25 -11.63 -4.66
N TRP A 138 10.36 -10.89 -4.75
CA TRP A 138 10.35 -9.47 -5.07
C TRP A 138 9.73 -9.25 -6.45
N LEU A 139 10.13 -10.05 -7.45
CA LEU A 139 9.58 -9.99 -8.80
C LEU A 139 8.08 -10.31 -8.82
N ILE A 140 7.64 -11.36 -8.12
CA ILE A 140 6.21 -11.71 -8.03
C ILE A 140 5.40 -10.56 -7.42
N LEU A 141 5.86 -10.00 -6.30
CA LEU A 141 5.17 -8.90 -5.63
C LEU A 141 5.17 -7.62 -6.47
N PHE A 142 6.28 -7.30 -7.14
CA PHE A 142 6.38 -6.13 -8.00
C PHE A 142 5.50 -6.27 -9.25
N THR A 143 5.45 -7.46 -9.84
CA THR A 143 4.51 -7.79 -10.91
C THR A 143 3.06 -7.64 -10.43
N GLY A 144 2.72 -8.17 -9.24
CA GLY A 144 1.40 -7.98 -8.64
C GLY A 144 1.04 -6.50 -8.44
N LEU A 145 1.99 -5.70 -7.97
CA LEU A 145 1.85 -4.24 -7.84
C LEU A 145 1.60 -3.58 -9.21
N ALA A 146 2.31 -3.98 -10.25
CA ALA A 146 2.09 -3.46 -11.59
C ALA A 146 0.68 -3.82 -12.10
N PHE A 147 0.25 -5.06 -11.94
CA PHE A 147 -1.10 -5.49 -12.33
C PHE A 147 -2.22 -4.88 -11.48
N SER A 148 -1.91 -4.31 -10.31
CA SER A 148 -2.88 -3.48 -9.58
C SER A 148 -3.26 -2.20 -10.33
N GLY A 149 -2.43 -1.75 -11.29
CA GLY A 149 -2.64 -0.51 -12.04
C GLY A 149 -2.42 0.78 -11.24
N SER A 150 -1.95 0.70 -9.98
CA SER A 150 -1.71 1.88 -9.15
C SER A 150 -0.41 2.60 -9.54
N ARG A 151 -0.54 3.67 -10.33
CA ARG A 151 0.61 4.50 -10.77
C ARG A 151 1.34 5.12 -9.58
N ALA A 152 0.59 5.63 -8.60
CA ALA A 152 1.15 6.19 -7.38
C ALA A 152 1.88 5.11 -6.57
N GLY A 153 1.34 3.90 -6.50
CA GLY A 153 1.96 2.80 -5.77
C GLY A 153 3.26 2.31 -6.42
N LEU A 154 3.32 2.27 -7.75
CA LEU A 154 4.57 1.99 -8.47
C LEU A 154 5.64 3.06 -8.21
N LEU A 155 5.27 4.34 -8.26
CA LEU A 155 6.20 5.43 -7.93
C LEU A 155 6.67 5.36 -6.48
N ALA A 156 5.77 5.05 -5.54
CA ALA A 156 6.09 4.89 -4.13
C ALA A 156 7.01 3.68 -3.87
N ALA A 157 6.77 2.54 -4.53
CA ALA A 157 7.67 1.38 -4.46
C ALA A 157 9.07 1.70 -4.99
N LEU A 158 9.18 2.37 -6.14
CA LEU A 158 10.46 2.80 -6.71
C LEU A 158 11.19 3.77 -5.77
N ALA A 159 10.47 4.77 -5.25
CA ALA A 159 11.02 5.71 -4.27
C ALA A 159 11.50 5.00 -3.00
N GLY A 160 10.70 4.06 -2.47
CA GLY A 160 11.03 3.27 -1.30
C GLY A 160 12.31 2.43 -1.49
N VAL A 161 12.43 1.74 -2.62
CA VAL A 161 13.63 0.96 -2.97
C VAL A 161 14.86 1.87 -3.12
N CYS A 162 14.71 3.03 -3.77
CA CYS A 162 15.78 4.03 -3.90
C CYS A 162 16.26 4.53 -2.54
N VAL A 163 15.33 4.96 -1.68
CA VAL A 163 15.65 5.47 -0.34
C VAL A 163 16.30 4.37 0.50
N GLN A 164 15.74 3.17 0.51
CA GLN A 164 16.28 2.05 1.28
C GLN A 164 17.67 1.64 0.76
N GLY A 165 17.85 1.55 -0.56
CA GLY A 165 19.14 1.28 -1.19
C GLY A 165 20.20 2.34 -0.86
N PHE A 166 19.82 3.63 -0.89
CA PHE A 166 20.68 4.74 -0.49
C PHE A 166 21.08 4.65 0.98
N LEU A 167 20.13 4.42 1.89
CA LEU A 167 20.39 4.28 3.32
C LEU A 167 21.33 3.09 3.62
N VAL A 168 21.14 1.96 2.93
CA VAL A 168 22.02 0.80 3.04
C VAL A 168 23.43 1.13 2.53
N ALA A 169 23.55 1.77 1.35
CA ALA A 169 24.83 2.17 0.78
C ALA A 169 25.60 3.13 1.71
N ARG A 170 24.90 4.09 2.32
CA ARG A 170 25.45 5.03 3.29
C ARG A 170 25.92 4.33 4.56
N THR A 171 25.09 3.45 5.12
CA THR A 171 25.40 2.70 6.35
C THR A 171 26.63 1.80 6.18
N LEU A 172 26.82 1.25 4.99
CA LEU A 172 27.92 0.34 4.69
C LEU A 172 29.11 1.02 4.01
N ARG A 173 29.03 2.33 3.76
CA ARG A 173 30.04 3.13 3.05
C ARG A 173 30.46 2.50 1.72
N SER A 174 29.53 1.90 0.98
CA SER A 174 29.80 1.17 -0.26
C SER A 174 28.78 1.50 -1.35
N TRP A 175 29.22 2.28 -2.35
CA TRP A 175 28.38 2.70 -3.48
C TRP A 175 27.97 1.52 -4.40
N ARG A 176 28.78 0.45 -4.45
CA ARG A 176 28.48 -0.80 -5.17
C ARG A 176 27.20 -1.46 -4.65
N VAL A 177 26.83 -1.22 -3.39
CA VAL A 177 25.59 -1.72 -2.80
C VAL A 177 24.37 -0.91 -3.28
N GLY A 178 24.52 0.39 -3.42
CA GLY A 178 23.50 1.25 -4.03
C GLY A 178 23.20 0.83 -5.47
N LEU A 179 24.25 0.45 -6.22
CA LEU A 179 24.09 -0.08 -7.58
C LEU A 179 23.28 -1.39 -7.65
N LEU A 180 23.42 -2.30 -6.68
CA LEU A 180 22.62 -3.54 -6.67
C LEU A 180 21.14 -3.24 -6.41
N GLY A 181 20.83 -2.29 -5.54
CA GLY A 181 19.46 -1.81 -5.34
C GLY A 181 18.89 -1.16 -6.61
N ALA A 182 19.70 -0.33 -7.28
CA ALA A 182 19.33 0.26 -8.56
C ALA A 182 19.14 -0.79 -9.67
N ALA A 183 19.98 -1.84 -9.71
CA ALA A 183 19.85 -2.93 -10.66
C ALA A 183 18.57 -3.74 -10.43
N ALA A 184 18.23 -4.07 -9.18
CA ALA A 184 16.96 -4.73 -8.85
C ALA A 184 15.75 -3.87 -9.28
N MET A 185 15.83 -2.56 -9.06
CA MET A 185 14.82 -1.60 -9.51
C MET A 185 14.67 -1.57 -11.04
N LEU A 186 15.79 -1.46 -11.76
CA LEU A 186 15.80 -1.46 -13.23
C LEU A 186 15.27 -2.78 -13.80
N LEU A 187 15.57 -3.90 -13.15
CA LEU A 187 15.08 -5.21 -13.55
C LEU A 187 13.57 -5.32 -13.34
N GLY A 188 13.04 -4.85 -12.20
CA GLY A 188 11.60 -4.75 -11.97
C GLY A 188 10.91 -3.85 -13.00
N LEU A 189 11.49 -2.67 -13.26
CA LEU A 189 10.96 -1.74 -14.25
C LEU A 189 10.97 -2.34 -15.66
N GLY A 190 12.03 -3.05 -16.04
CA GLY A 190 12.14 -3.75 -17.31
C GLY A 190 11.05 -4.82 -17.48
N VAL A 191 10.75 -5.59 -16.43
CA VAL A 191 9.65 -6.56 -16.41
C VAL A 191 8.30 -5.86 -16.63
N VAL A 192 8.07 -4.73 -15.96
CA VAL A 192 6.82 -3.95 -16.12
C VAL A 192 6.68 -3.39 -17.52
N VAL A 193 7.73 -2.81 -18.08
CA VAL A 193 7.73 -2.29 -19.45
C VAL A 193 7.46 -3.43 -20.45
N ALA A 194 8.11 -4.58 -20.31
CA ALA A 194 7.91 -5.72 -21.19
C ALA A 194 6.46 -6.23 -21.15
N ILE A 195 5.88 -6.37 -19.96
CA ILE A 195 4.48 -6.79 -19.77
C ILE A 195 3.50 -5.74 -20.31
N GLY A 196 3.75 -4.46 -20.01
CA GLY A 196 2.90 -3.35 -20.47
C GLY A 196 2.90 -3.18 -21.99
N LEU A 197 4.03 -3.43 -22.64
CA LEU A 197 4.14 -3.47 -24.11
C LEU A 197 3.35 -4.65 -24.70
N GLN A 198 3.43 -5.83 -24.10
CA GLN A 198 2.68 -7.02 -24.57
C GLN A 198 1.16 -6.88 -24.38
N GLN A 199 0.71 -6.31 -23.25
CA GLN A 199 -0.71 -6.16 -22.93
C GLN A 199 -1.35 -4.92 -23.59
N GLY A 200 -0.57 -4.11 -24.32
CA GLY A 200 -1.00 -2.87 -24.94
C GLY A 200 -1.07 -1.74 -23.92
N LEU A 201 -0.07 -0.85 -23.95
CA LEU A 201 0.05 0.31 -23.05
C LEU A 201 -1.23 1.16 -22.98
N GLY A 202 -2.02 1.22 -24.05
CA GLY A 202 -3.30 1.95 -24.11
C GLY A 202 -4.36 1.45 -23.11
N ARG A 203 -4.44 0.13 -22.86
CA ARG A 203 -5.36 -0.43 -21.84
C ARG A 203 -4.92 -0.11 -20.43
N TRP A 204 -3.61 -0.05 -20.22
CA TRP A 204 -2.99 0.26 -18.94
C TRP A 204 -2.99 1.78 -18.62
N MET A 205 -3.02 2.62 -19.67
CA MET A 205 -3.14 4.08 -19.56
C MET A 205 -4.59 4.59 -19.48
N GLY A 206 -5.58 3.75 -19.80
CA GLY A 206 -6.99 4.08 -19.67
C GLY A 206 -7.36 4.42 -18.22
N THR A 207 -8.19 5.44 -18.03
CA THR A 207 -8.82 5.69 -16.72
C THR A 207 -10.00 4.74 -16.61
N SER A 208 -10.03 3.90 -15.58
CA SER A 208 -11.19 3.04 -15.34
C SER A 208 -12.43 3.91 -15.13
N PRO A 209 -13.63 3.51 -15.56
CA PRO A 209 -14.87 4.24 -15.25
C PRO A 209 -15.09 4.45 -13.74
N TYR A 210 -14.50 3.59 -12.91
CA TYR A 210 -14.54 3.66 -11.46
C TYR A 210 -13.48 4.58 -10.83
N ASP A 211 -12.51 5.05 -11.62
CA ASP A 211 -11.49 6.00 -11.17
C ASP A 211 -11.94 7.43 -11.46
N LEU A 212 -11.98 8.28 -10.43
CA LEU A 212 -12.17 9.71 -10.63
C LEU A 212 -11.08 10.26 -11.56
N SER A 213 -11.48 11.02 -12.59
CA SER A 213 -10.53 11.71 -13.44
C SER A 213 -9.69 12.69 -12.61
N TRP A 214 -8.48 13.00 -13.09
CA TRP A 214 -7.57 13.90 -12.38
C TRP A 214 -8.22 15.23 -11.97
N ASN A 215 -9.01 15.81 -12.86
CA ASN A 215 -9.73 17.06 -12.59
C ASN A 215 -10.77 16.90 -11.47
N HIS A 216 -11.55 15.81 -11.47
CA HIS A 216 -12.50 15.55 -10.38
C HIS A 216 -11.78 15.35 -9.04
N ARG A 217 -10.64 14.65 -9.02
CA ARG A 217 -9.82 14.50 -7.79
C ARG A 217 -9.36 15.85 -7.25
N LEU A 218 -8.87 16.73 -8.13
CA LEU A 218 -8.47 18.09 -7.73
C LEU A 218 -9.65 18.90 -7.18
N THR A 219 -10.84 18.78 -7.77
CA THR A 219 -12.04 19.45 -7.26
C THR A 219 -12.40 18.93 -5.86
N VAL A 220 -12.40 17.61 -5.66
CA VAL A 220 -12.63 17.00 -4.34
C VAL A 220 -11.58 17.47 -3.33
N TYR A 221 -10.29 17.49 -3.69
CA TYR A 221 -9.25 17.98 -2.79
C TYR A 221 -9.41 19.44 -2.40
N LYS A 222 -9.81 20.31 -3.35
CA LYS A 222 -10.11 21.72 -3.06
C LYS A 222 -11.29 21.85 -2.10
N ALA A 223 -12.37 21.08 -2.31
CA ALA A 223 -13.51 21.05 -1.39
C ALA A 223 -13.11 20.57 0.02
N THR A 224 -12.30 19.50 0.10
CA THR A 224 -11.77 19.00 1.38
C THR A 224 -10.91 20.05 2.10
N LEU A 225 -10.12 20.84 1.37
CA LEU A 225 -9.38 21.97 1.96
C LEU A 225 -10.32 23.07 2.47
N GLY A 226 -11.42 23.33 1.76
CA GLY A 226 -12.50 24.21 2.25
C GLY A 226 -13.05 23.74 3.59
N LEU A 227 -13.34 22.45 3.72
CA LEU A 227 -13.81 21.85 4.97
C LEU A 227 -12.81 21.99 6.12
N TRP A 228 -11.51 21.89 5.84
CA TRP A 228 -10.47 22.12 6.85
C TRP A 228 -10.50 23.56 7.39
N TRP A 229 -10.77 24.54 6.54
CA TRP A 229 -10.88 25.95 6.96
C TRP A 229 -12.12 26.22 7.83
N GLU A 230 -13.19 25.45 7.68
CA GLU A 230 -14.38 25.54 8.54
C GLU A 230 -14.14 24.93 9.93
N PHE A 231 -13.28 23.91 10.02
CA PHE A 231 -13.00 23.17 11.26
C PHE A 231 -11.49 23.03 11.56
N PRO A 232 -10.74 24.13 11.75
CA PRO A 232 -9.27 24.10 11.72
C PRO A 232 -8.61 23.46 12.96
N TRP A 233 -9.31 23.42 14.09
CA TRP A 233 -8.73 23.00 15.37
C TRP A 233 -8.78 21.49 15.59
N ILE A 234 -9.99 20.94 15.55
CA ILE A 234 -10.26 19.54 15.89
C ILE A 234 -10.85 18.76 14.71
N GLY A 235 -11.03 19.42 13.56
CA GLY A 235 -11.75 18.86 12.42
C GLY A 235 -13.24 18.67 12.71
N THR A 236 -13.89 17.82 11.92
CA THR A 236 -15.31 17.49 12.05
C THR A 236 -15.59 16.27 12.92
N GLY A 237 -14.55 15.67 13.49
CA GLY A 237 -14.58 14.38 14.17
C GLY A 237 -13.79 13.30 13.42
N LEU A 238 -13.42 12.22 14.12
CA LEU A 238 -12.73 11.09 13.47
C LEU A 238 -13.72 10.30 12.59
N GLY A 239 -13.31 9.97 11.37
CA GLY A 239 -14.13 9.17 10.46
C GLY A 239 -15.39 9.85 9.93
N THR A 240 -15.63 11.12 10.24
CA THR A 240 -16.85 11.85 9.85
C THR A 240 -16.75 12.51 8.46
N PHE A 241 -15.81 12.04 7.62
CA PHE A 241 -15.58 12.67 6.33
C PHE A 241 -16.81 12.55 5.42
N GLN A 242 -17.52 11.43 5.46
CA GLN A 242 -18.70 11.22 4.61
C GLN A 242 -19.81 12.21 4.96
N GLU A 243 -20.08 12.43 6.24
CA GLU A 243 -21.10 13.36 6.73
C GLU A 243 -20.68 14.80 6.48
N ALA A 244 -19.44 15.15 6.81
CA ALA A 244 -18.94 16.50 6.69
C ALA A 244 -18.73 16.95 5.24
N PHE A 245 -18.34 16.04 4.34
CA PHE A 245 -18.09 16.39 2.93
C PHE A 245 -19.37 16.85 2.22
N THR A 246 -20.56 16.45 2.69
CA THR A 246 -21.85 16.94 2.15
C THR A 246 -22.00 18.46 2.24
N MET A 247 -21.32 19.12 3.19
CA MET A 247 -21.37 20.57 3.38
C MET A 247 -20.62 21.34 2.29
N VAL A 248 -19.57 20.72 1.73
CA VAL A 248 -18.65 21.32 0.75
C VAL A 248 -18.68 20.61 -0.61
N GLN A 249 -19.60 19.65 -0.77
CA GLN A 249 -19.65 18.81 -1.96
C GLN A 249 -19.93 19.68 -3.19
N PRO A 250 -19.05 19.67 -4.21
CA PRO A 250 -19.30 20.37 -5.47
C PRO A 250 -20.58 19.86 -6.13
N ALA A 251 -21.36 20.78 -6.70
CA ALA A 251 -22.54 20.47 -7.50
C ALA A 251 -22.21 19.66 -8.77
#